data_AF-A0A379UPN4-F1
#
_entry.id   AF-A0A379UPN4-F1
#
_cell.length_a   1.000
_cell.length_b   1.000
_cell.length_c   1.000
_cell.angle_alpha   90.00
_cell.angle_beta   90.00
_cell.angle_gamma   90.00
#
_symmetry.space_group_name_H-M   'P 1'
#
loop_
_entity.id
_entity.type
_entity.pdbx_description
1 polymer ?
#
loop_
_entity_poly.entity_id
_entity_poly.type
_entity_poly.pdbx_seq_one_letter_code
_entity_poly.pdbx_strand_id
1 'polypeptide(L)'
;MGVMTMCRVLCVARAGFYAWLHNPVSARDKDNQRLLSLIHDSYYLSGGVYGYRRVHGDLNEIGETCGKNRVGRLMQLNRIKAVRGYKAPRRIAGRPSVVAPNRVQRQFTVVRPIRSGSPTLPIFVPGRAGCIWRWSSISSPATWWAGQ
;
A
#
# COMPACT_ATOMS: atom_id res chain seq x y z
N MET A 1 6.90 -28.88 40.79
CA MET A 1 7.91 -27.92 40.30
C MET A 1 7.32 -26.53 40.34
N GLY A 2 7.93 -25.60 41.08
CA GLY A 2 7.35 -24.28 41.33
C GLY A 2 7.72 -23.25 40.26
N VAL A 3 6.89 -22.21 40.10
CA VAL A 3 7.12 -21.11 39.13
C VAL A 3 8.51 -20.46 39.33
N MET A 4 9.02 -20.43 40.57
CA MET A 4 10.37 -19.94 40.87
C MET A 4 11.49 -20.75 40.19
N THR A 5 11.39 -22.08 40.16
CA THR A 5 12.44 -22.92 39.56
C THR A 5 12.44 -22.76 38.04
N MET A 6 11.24 -22.68 37.44
CA MET A 6 11.06 -22.40 36.02
C MET A 6 11.60 -21.03 35.60
N CYS A 7 11.31 -19.96 36.36
CA CYS A 7 11.82 -18.62 36.07
C CYS A 7 13.35 -18.53 36.15
N ARG A 8 14.00 -19.28 37.06
CA ARG A 8 15.47 -19.34 37.15
C ARG A 8 16.09 -20.06 35.96
N VAL A 9 15.51 -21.17 35.52
CA VAL A 9 15.99 -21.94 34.34
C VAL A 9 15.86 -21.11 33.06
N LEU A 10 14.78 -20.34 32.93
CA LEU A 10 14.51 -19.50 31.75
C LEU A 10 15.15 -18.10 31.84
N CYS A 11 15.87 -17.77 32.92
CA CYS A 11 16.47 -16.45 33.18
C CYS A 11 15.46 -15.28 33.06
N VAL A 12 14.21 -15.48 33.48
CA VAL A 12 13.14 -14.46 33.45
C VAL A 12 12.87 -13.91 34.85
N ALA A 13 12.74 -12.59 34.98
CA ALA A 13 12.33 -11.96 36.24
C ALA A 13 10.89 -12.37 36.61
N ARG A 14 10.67 -12.71 37.89
CA ARG A 14 9.36 -13.17 38.36
C ARG A 14 8.23 -12.14 38.16
N ALA A 15 8.55 -10.86 38.33
CA ALA A 15 7.62 -9.78 38.04
C ALA A 15 7.22 -9.73 36.55
N GLY A 16 8.16 -10.02 35.64
CA GLY A 16 7.89 -10.12 34.20
C GLY A 16 6.98 -11.29 33.85
N PHE A 17 7.14 -12.44 34.53
CA PHE A 17 6.27 -13.61 34.34
C PHE A 17 4.82 -13.31 34.70
N TYR A 18 4.57 -12.72 35.87
CA TYR A 18 3.20 -12.37 36.28
C TYR A 18 2.64 -11.20 35.47
N ALA A 19 3.46 -10.22 35.08
CA ALA A 19 3.02 -9.15 34.18
C ALA A 19 2.54 -9.70 32.82
N TRP A 20 3.26 -10.65 32.25
CA TRP A 20 2.86 -11.37 31.04
C TRP A 20 1.61 -12.24 31.27
N LEU A 21 1.52 -12.93 32.42
CA LEU A 21 0.36 -13.74 32.78
C LEU A 21 -0.94 -12.90 32.80
N HIS A 22 -0.87 -11.67 33.32
CA HIS A 22 -2.03 -10.78 33.39
C HIS A 22 -2.32 -10.04 32.08
N ASN A 23 -1.30 -9.76 31.26
CA ASN A 23 -1.45 -9.06 29.99
C ASN A 23 -0.61 -9.76 28.90
N PRO A 24 -1.11 -10.89 28.36
CA PRO A 24 -0.34 -11.66 27.37
C PRO A 24 -0.21 -10.94 26.03
N VAL A 25 -1.10 -9.99 25.74
CA VAL A 25 -1.13 -9.22 24.49
C VAL A 25 -0.80 -7.76 24.77
N SER A 26 0.29 -7.28 24.17
CA SER A 26 0.69 -5.87 24.30
C SER A 26 -0.31 -4.94 23.60
N ALA A 27 -0.44 -3.70 24.06
CA ALA A 27 -1.29 -2.70 23.39
C ALA A 27 -0.94 -2.56 21.89
N ARG A 28 0.35 -2.63 21.56
CA ARG A 28 0.84 -2.60 20.17
C ARG A 28 0.36 -3.79 19.35
N ASP A 29 0.25 -4.97 19.97
CA ASP A 29 -0.24 -6.15 19.27
C ASP A 29 -1.74 -6.08 19.00
N LYS A 30 -2.52 -5.48 19.92
CA LYS A 30 -3.93 -5.17 19.67
C LYS A 30 -4.09 -4.20 18.48
N ASP A 31 -3.27 -3.15 18.42
CA ASP A 31 -3.26 -2.24 17.28
C ASP A 31 -2.83 -2.95 15.98
N ASN A 32 -1.87 -3.87 16.06
CA ASN A 32 -1.46 -4.66 14.91
C ASN A 32 -2.57 -5.59 14.43
N GLN A 33 -3.37 -6.16 15.33
CA GLN A 33 -4.54 -6.98 14.99
C GLN A 33 -5.62 -6.14 14.29
N ARG A 34 -5.94 -4.95 14.81
CA ARG A 34 -6.85 -4.00 14.14
C ARG A 34 -6.32 -3.60 12.76
N LEU A 35 -5.03 -3.31 12.65
CA LEU A 35 -4.44 -2.95 11.35
C LEU A 35 -4.47 -4.13 10.38
N LEU A 36 -4.30 -5.35 10.88
CA LEU A 36 -4.36 -6.56 10.08
C LEU A 36 -5.75 -6.81 9.49
N SER A 37 -6.84 -6.56 10.23
CA SER A 37 -8.18 -6.73 9.68
C SER A 37 -8.40 -5.81 8.47
N LEU A 38 -7.99 -4.54 8.57
CA LEU A 38 -8.08 -3.58 7.46
C LEU A 38 -7.22 -3.99 6.25
N ILE A 39 -6.02 -4.53 6.52
CA ILE A 39 -5.14 -5.07 5.47
C ILE A 39 -5.83 -6.24 4.76
N HIS A 40 -6.46 -7.15 5.52
CA HIS A 40 -7.18 -8.29 4.94
C HIS A 40 -8.36 -7.85 4.07
N ASP A 41 -9.14 -6.88 4.53
CA ASP A 41 -10.29 -6.37 3.77
C ASP A 41 -9.84 -5.76 2.44
N SER A 42 -8.84 -4.86 2.47
CA SER A 42 -8.29 -4.27 1.24
C SER A 42 -7.71 -5.31 0.27
N TYR A 43 -7.03 -6.33 0.81
CA TYR A 43 -6.40 -7.38 0.03
C TYR A 43 -7.44 -8.30 -0.63
N TYR A 44 -8.48 -8.67 0.11
CA TYR A 44 -9.56 -9.53 -0.37
C TYR A 44 -10.40 -8.83 -1.43
N LEU A 45 -10.78 -7.57 -1.21
CA LEU A 45 -11.52 -6.76 -2.19
C LEU A 45 -10.74 -6.55 -3.49
N SER A 46 -9.41 -6.56 -3.41
CA SER A 46 -8.53 -6.48 -4.57
C SER A 46 -8.32 -7.83 -5.29
N GLY A 47 -8.92 -8.92 -4.81
CA GLY A 47 -8.72 -10.27 -5.34
C GLY A 47 -7.27 -10.76 -5.22
N GLY A 48 -6.51 -10.28 -4.23
CA GLY A 48 -5.12 -10.65 -4.02
C GLY A 48 -4.11 -10.07 -5.02
N VAL A 49 -4.50 -9.09 -5.84
CA VAL A 49 -3.59 -8.42 -6.78
C VAL A 49 -2.67 -7.41 -6.07
N TYR A 50 -3.14 -6.83 -4.96
CA TYR A 50 -2.44 -5.72 -4.32
C TYR A 50 -1.30 -6.21 -3.41
N GLY A 51 -0.14 -5.54 -3.53
CA GLY A 51 0.97 -5.66 -2.61
C GLY A 51 0.95 -4.57 -1.54
N TYR A 52 1.86 -4.66 -0.57
CA TYR A 52 1.91 -3.76 0.59
C TYR A 52 1.95 -2.27 0.27
N ARG A 53 2.50 -1.88 -0.89
CA ARG A 53 2.55 -0.47 -1.31
C ARG A 53 1.18 0.08 -1.70
N ARG A 54 0.34 -0.74 -2.33
CA ARG A 54 -1.03 -0.35 -2.71
C ARG A 54 -1.94 -0.39 -1.50
N VAL A 55 -1.88 -1.48 -0.73
CA VAL A 55 -2.60 -1.61 0.55
C VAL A 55 -2.30 -0.43 1.49
N HIS A 56 -1.04 0.01 1.59
CA HIS A 56 -0.70 1.19 2.37
C HIS A 56 -1.33 2.49 1.82
N GLY A 57 -1.48 2.61 0.49
CA GLY A 57 -2.23 3.71 -0.13
C GLY A 57 -3.70 3.69 0.30
N ASP A 58 -4.33 2.51 0.22
CA ASP A 58 -5.73 2.31 0.63
C ASP A 58 -5.93 2.66 2.11
N LEU A 59 -5.02 2.22 2.98
CA LEU A 59 -5.04 2.55 4.42
C LEU A 59 -4.88 4.06 4.66
N ASN A 60 -4.03 4.74 3.88
CA ASN A 60 -3.83 6.17 4.00
C ASN A 60 -5.06 6.97 3.52
N GLU A 61 -5.82 6.45 2.55
CA GLU A 61 -7.09 7.03 2.12
C GLU A 61 -8.20 6.85 3.16
N ILE A 62 -8.17 5.75 3.92
CA ILE A 62 -9.06 5.51 5.08
C ILE A 62 -8.68 6.44 6.26
N GLY A 63 -7.52 7.09 6.21
CA GLY A 63 -7.02 7.99 7.26
C GLY A 63 -6.18 7.29 8.33
N GLU A 64 -5.80 6.03 8.13
CA GLU A 64 -4.96 5.30 9.06
C GLU A 64 -3.49 5.72 8.91
N THR A 65 -2.95 6.35 9.95
CA THR A 65 -1.57 6.86 9.97
C THR A 65 -0.58 5.73 10.27
N CYS A 66 -0.30 4.89 9.27
CA CYS A 66 0.59 3.75 9.39
C CYS A 66 1.82 3.88 8.48
N GLY A 67 3.00 3.46 8.94
CA GLY A 67 4.19 3.44 8.10
C GLY A 67 4.17 2.29 7.08
N LYS A 68 4.58 2.55 5.83
CA LYS A 68 4.70 1.52 4.77
C LYS A 68 5.47 0.25 5.18
N ASN A 69 6.51 0.40 6.01
CA ASN A 69 7.32 -0.72 6.50
C ASN A 69 6.56 -1.57 7.52
N ARG A 70 5.68 -0.96 8.33
CA ARG A 70 4.82 -1.67 9.30
C ARG A 70 3.82 -2.55 8.55
N VAL A 71 3.16 -2.00 7.53
CA VAL A 71 2.23 -2.74 6.67
C VAL A 71 2.95 -3.91 5.97
N GLY A 72 4.13 -3.64 5.39
CA GLY A 72 4.95 -4.69 4.75
C GLY A 72 5.33 -5.82 5.72
N ARG A 73 5.76 -5.49 6.94
CA ARG A 73 6.07 -6.47 7.99
C ARG A 73 4.85 -7.30 8.36
N LEU A 74 3.69 -6.68 8.59
CA LEU A 74 2.46 -7.38 8.97
C LEU A 74 1.98 -8.32 7.86
N MET A 75 2.03 -7.88 6.60
CA MET A 75 1.70 -8.74 5.45
C MET A 75 2.68 -9.93 5.34
N GLN A 76 3.97 -9.70 5.56
CA GLN A 76 4.97 -10.77 5.50
C GLN A 76 4.76 -11.82 6.61
N LEU A 77 4.49 -11.39 7.84
CA LEU A 77 4.21 -12.28 8.98
C LEU A 77 2.97 -13.15 8.73
N ASN A 78 1.93 -12.59 8.12
CA ASN A 78 0.69 -13.29 7.80
C ASN A 78 0.73 -14.00 6.44
N ARG A 79 1.91 -14.08 5.80
CA ARG A 79 2.12 -14.72 4.49
C ARG A 79 1.23 -14.16 3.37
N ILE A 80 0.75 -12.93 3.52
CA ILE A 80 -0.06 -12.22 2.51
C ILE A 80 0.91 -11.68 1.46
N LYS A 81 0.80 -12.19 0.24
CA LYS A 81 1.64 -11.78 -0.90
C LYS A 81 0.76 -11.57 -2.11
N ALA A 82 1.07 -10.54 -2.90
CA ALA A 82 0.39 -10.31 -4.16
C ALA A 82 0.52 -11.54 -5.07
N VAL A 83 -0.61 -12.04 -5.56
CA VAL A 83 -0.70 -13.25 -6.41
C VAL A 83 0.10 -13.08 -7.70
N ARG A 84 0.09 -11.87 -8.28
CA ARG A 84 0.94 -11.52 -9.41
C ARG A 84 2.01 -10.52 -8.96
N GLY A 85 3.27 -10.92 -9.05
CA GLY A 85 4.37 -9.97 -9.04
C GLY A 85 4.25 -9.06 -10.25
N TYR A 86 4.22 -7.74 -10.05
CA TYR A 86 4.36 -6.80 -11.15
C TYR A 86 5.73 -7.06 -11.78
N LYS A 87 5.78 -7.65 -12.98
CA LYS A 87 7.01 -7.67 -13.77
C LYS A 87 7.35 -6.21 -14.05
N ALA A 88 8.35 -5.69 -13.37
CA ALA A 88 8.87 -4.37 -13.69
C ALA A 88 9.20 -4.36 -15.19
N PRO A 89 8.68 -3.40 -15.98
CA PRO A 89 9.06 -3.32 -17.39
C PRO A 89 10.57 -3.18 -17.44
N ARG A 90 11.22 -4.16 -18.08
CA ARG A 90 12.67 -4.11 -18.28
C ARG A 90 12.95 -2.86 -19.08
N ARG A 91 13.80 -1.96 -18.58
CA ARG A 91 14.24 -0.79 -19.34
C ARG A 91 15.00 -1.32 -20.56
N ILE A 92 14.33 -1.40 -21.69
CA ILE A 92 14.98 -1.73 -22.96
C ILE A 92 15.85 -0.51 -23.25
N ALA A 93 17.16 -0.63 -23.04
CA ALA A 93 18.12 0.30 -23.59
C ALA A 93 18.10 0.07 -25.11
N GLY A 94 17.15 0.71 -25.79
CA GLY A 94 17.13 0.74 -27.25
C GLY A 94 18.39 1.43 -27.76
N ARG A 95 18.77 1.09 -29.00
CA ARG A 95 19.79 1.84 -29.76
C ARG A 95 19.43 3.34 -29.71
N PRO A 96 20.38 4.25 -29.49
CA PRO A 96 20.08 5.68 -29.56
C PRO A 96 19.38 5.95 -30.89
N SER A 97 18.23 6.64 -30.85
CA SER A 97 17.54 7.03 -32.07
C SER A 97 18.50 7.85 -32.91
N VAL A 98 18.93 7.30 -34.06
CA VAL A 98 19.66 8.08 -35.06
C VAL A 98 18.70 9.19 -35.45
N VAL A 99 19.00 10.42 -35.02
CA VAL A 99 18.23 11.61 -35.37
C VAL A 99 18.16 11.61 -36.89
N ALA A 100 16.95 11.46 -37.44
CA ALA A 100 16.77 11.48 -38.88
C ALA A 100 17.33 12.81 -39.40
N PRO A 101 18.18 12.80 -40.45
CA PRO A 101 18.75 14.03 -40.98
C PRO A 101 17.61 14.96 -41.38
N ASN A 102 17.66 16.20 -40.90
CA ASN A 102 16.64 17.20 -41.18
C ASN A 102 16.64 17.52 -42.69
N ARG A 103 15.76 16.84 -43.44
CA ARG A 103 15.64 16.98 -44.90
C ARG A 103 14.99 18.29 -45.31
N VAL A 104 14.47 19.06 -44.37
CA VAL A 104 13.80 20.32 -44.62
C VAL A 104 14.65 21.41 -43.99
N GLN A 105 15.48 22.06 -44.80
CA GLN A 105 16.27 23.25 -44.43
C GLN A 105 15.38 24.48 -44.19
N ARG A 106 14.31 24.34 -43.40
CA ARG A 106 13.46 25.46 -43.01
C ARG A 106 14.13 26.15 -41.82
N GLN A 107 14.53 27.38 -42.04
CA GLN A 107 14.96 28.28 -40.99
C GLN A 107 13.77 28.56 -40.06
N PHE A 108 13.73 27.90 -38.91
CA PHE A 108 12.78 28.22 -37.85
C PHE A 108 13.29 29.45 -37.08
N THR A 109 13.09 30.63 -37.64
CA THR A 109 13.32 31.89 -36.92
C THR A 109 12.23 32.02 -35.85
N VAL A 110 12.59 31.80 -34.59
CA VAL A 110 11.68 31.94 -33.45
C VAL A 110 11.49 33.43 -33.16
N VAL A 111 10.53 34.05 -33.84
CA VAL A 111 9.96 35.33 -33.39
C VAL A 111 8.76 34.98 -32.50
N ARG A 112 8.99 35.01 -31.19
CA ARG A 112 7.91 34.93 -30.20
C ARG A 112 7.08 36.21 -30.30
N PRO A 113 5.74 36.08 -30.32
CA PRO A 113 5.00 36.63 -29.20
C PRO A 113 4.18 35.54 -28.54
N ILE A 114 4.23 35.52 -27.22
CA ILE A 114 3.23 34.82 -26.42
C ILE A 114 1.88 35.49 -26.69
N ARG A 115 0.87 34.73 -27.10
CA ARG A 115 -0.51 35.05 -26.75
C ARG A 115 -1.38 33.80 -26.84
N SER A 116 -1.83 33.42 -25.64
CA SER A 116 -3.05 32.69 -25.29
C SER A 116 -3.94 32.17 -26.41
N GLY A 117 -4.33 30.90 -26.30
CA GLY A 117 -5.63 30.45 -26.76
C GLY A 117 -5.60 29.10 -27.45
N SER A 118 -5.47 28.00 -26.70
CA SER A 118 -6.02 26.69 -27.05
C SER A 118 -5.89 25.73 -25.87
N PRO A 119 -6.85 24.80 -25.71
CA PRO A 119 -7.22 24.25 -24.43
C PRO A 119 -6.08 23.41 -23.88
N THR A 120 -5.84 23.55 -22.59
CA THR A 120 -5.07 22.61 -21.80
C THR A 120 -5.63 21.21 -22.07
N LEU A 121 -4.99 20.45 -22.97
CA LEU A 121 -5.10 19.00 -22.91
C LEU A 121 -4.76 18.66 -21.46
N PRO A 122 -5.63 17.98 -20.70
CA PRO A 122 -5.21 17.50 -19.42
C PRO A 122 -4.02 16.60 -19.73
N ILE A 123 -2.85 16.96 -19.17
CA ILE A 123 -1.79 15.99 -18.97
C ILE A 123 -2.50 14.91 -18.16
N PHE A 124 -2.87 13.82 -18.82
CA PHE A 124 -3.29 12.62 -18.16
C PHE A 124 -2.06 12.12 -17.43
N VAL A 125 -1.83 12.70 -16.26
CA VAL A 125 -1.08 12.05 -15.20
C VAL A 125 -1.95 10.85 -14.89
N PRO A 126 -1.50 9.60 -15.11
CA PRO A 126 -2.19 8.47 -14.51
C PRO A 126 -2.09 8.71 -13.01
N GLY A 127 -3.15 9.32 -12.48
CA GLY A 127 -3.37 9.50 -11.07
C GLY A 127 -3.19 8.13 -10.45
N ARG A 128 -2.43 8.11 -9.35
CA ARG A 128 -2.32 6.98 -8.43
C ARG A 128 -3.61 6.18 -8.45
N ALA A 129 -3.62 5.07 -9.19
CA ALA A 129 -4.72 4.14 -9.17
C ALA A 129 -4.58 3.31 -7.89
N GLY A 130 -5.03 3.90 -6.80
CA GLY A 130 -5.75 3.29 -5.69
C GLY A 130 -6.87 4.31 -5.40
N CYS A 131 -8.15 3.97 -5.31
CA CYS A 131 -8.73 2.77 -4.75
C CYS A 131 -10.02 2.33 -5.46
N ILE A 132 -10.37 1.07 -5.19
CA ILE A 132 -11.65 0.40 -5.48
C ILE A 132 -12.79 1.03 -4.63
N TRP A 133 -12.46 1.67 -3.51
CA TRP A 133 -13.43 2.25 -2.57
C TRP A 133 -14.17 3.50 -3.06
N ARG A 134 -13.73 4.14 -4.16
CA ARG A 134 -14.49 5.26 -4.75
C ARG A 134 -15.82 4.83 -5.37
N TRP A 135 -16.01 3.54 -5.66
CA TRP A 135 -17.29 2.99 -6.11
C TRP A 135 -18.27 2.73 -4.96
N SER A 136 -17.81 2.69 -3.71
CA SER A 136 -18.67 2.44 -2.54
C SER A 136 -19.56 3.63 -2.16
N SER A 137 -19.35 4.82 -2.75
CA SER A 137 -20.18 6.01 -2.50
C SER A 137 -21.25 6.27 -3.57
N ILE A 138 -21.36 5.45 -4.62
CA ILE A 138 -22.43 5.56 -5.63
C ILE A 138 -23.52 4.49 -5.44
N SER A 139 -23.29 3.51 -4.58
CA SER A 139 -24.31 2.51 -4.22
C SER A 139 -24.39 2.33 -2.71
N SER A 140 -25.11 3.23 -2.04
CA SER A 140 -25.97 2.74 -0.96
C SER A 140 -27.15 2.03 -1.65
N PRO A 141 -27.36 0.76 -1.33
CA PRO A 141 -28.41 0.51 -0.36
C PRO A 141 -27.94 -0.37 0.79
N ALA A 142 -28.51 -0.05 1.95
CA ALA A 142 -28.81 -0.88 3.10
C ALA A 142 -28.76 -2.40 2.91
N THR A 143 -28.62 -3.10 4.05
CA THR A 143 -28.83 -4.53 4.32
C THR A 143 -27.67 -5.49 4.03
N TRP A 144 -26.70 -5.58 4.96
CA TRP A 144 -26.02 -6.85 5.27
C TRP A 144 -25.61 -6.89 6.75
N TRP A 145 -26.61 -6.97 7.62
CA TRP A 145 -26.55 -7.63 8.93
C TRP A 145 -27.94 -8.20 9.21
N ALA A 146 -28.19 -9.44 8.77
CA ALA A 146 -29.34 -10.24 9.19
C ALA A 146 -29.04 -11.72 8.98
N GLY A 147 -28.82 -12.45 10.08
CA GLY A 147 -28.90 -13.92 10.20
C GLY A 147 -27.75 -14.70 9.53
N GLN A 148 -27.15 -15.71 10.13
CA GLN A 148 -27.51 -16.59 11.25
C GLN A 148 -26.24 -17.02 12.00
#